data_AF-V4A6G4-F1
#
_entry.id   AF-V4A6G4-F1
#
_cell.length_a   1.000
_cell.length_b   1.000
_cell.length_c   1.000
_cell.angle_alpha   90.00
_cell.angle_beta   90.00
_cell.angle_gamma   90.00
#
_symmetry.space_group_name_H-M   'P 1'
#
loop_
_entity.id
_entity.type
_entity.pdbx_description
1 polymer ?
#
loop_
_entity_poly.entity_id
_entity_poly.type
_entity_poly.pdbx_seq_one_letter_code
_entity_poly.pdbx_strand_id
1 'polypeptide(L)'
;MLKEYLVTAQDDLEAKKEIYNVKEQRLVLAQDEYSHLYNTLSGWKSSRTSLNSNSSVGSTKYDPDLLKADVTHAKDRVARLKWELQQISAEMQQQERGVEKLTRVDEKLSGMNGGYSVTQAQGILTKIRQIQMAMSSSEKEKMELMQTLARLKEEFLLSRYGGSSPDVSTLSLNQDRSTTASQTDLRGEFGLSQSRYIVEKARLRLQCDEAYQKLSDLKKKLATVEDKMIPGQTESDKDRLLLLQEKDQLVRELRSIDPKGRSEDEMTSIRQRIRQLEQDLQTGMELSNKQIAERLKLQNEKTSIQQQLSETTKLTSQLEMQLKRWVRLISS
;
A
#
# COMPACT_ATOMS: atom_id res chain seq x y z
N MET A 1 -0.73 -10.09 -0.17
CA MET A 1 -1.61 -9.10 -0.84
C MET A 1 -3.10 -9.47 -0.83
N LEU A 2 -3.69 -10.21 -1.79
CA LEU A 2 -5.18 -10.34 -1.84
C LEU A 2 -5.80 -10.88 -0.55
N LYS A 3 -5.18 -11.87 0.09
CA LYS A 3 -5.63 -12.40 1.39
C LYS A 3 -5.61 -11.35 2.50
N GLU A 4 -4.60 -10.49 2.53
CA GLU A 4 -4.53 -9.39 3.52
C GLU A 4 -5.64 -8.36 3.26
N TYR A 5 -5.89 -8.01 2.00
CA TYR A 5 -7.03 -7.15 1.63
C TYR A 5 -8.37 -7.75 2.06
N LEU A 6 -8.54 -9.06 1.88
CA LEU A 6 -9.78 -9.74 2.27
C LEU A 6 -9.99 -9.70 3.79
N VAL A 7 -8.93 -9.98 4.56
CA VAL A 7 -8.98 -9.88 6.03
C VAL A 7 -9.32 -8.46 6.47
N THR A 8 -8.63 -7.44 5.95
CA THR A 8 -8.94 -6.04 6.29
C THR A 8 -10.36 -5.66 5.92
N ALA A 9 -10.84 -6.05 4.74
CA ALA A 9 -12.22 -5.76 4.32
C ALA A 9 -13.28 -6.46 5.18
N GLN A 10 -12.97 -7.64 5.72
CA GLN A 10 -13.83 -8.36 6.68
C GLN A 10 -13.83 -7.67 8.05
N ASP A 11 -12.66 -7.26 8.55
CA ASP A 11 -12.52 -6.53 9.81
C ASP A 11 -13.28 -5.19 9.73
N ASP A 12 -13.15 -4.46 8.62
CA ASP A 12 -13.87 -3.20 8.38
C ASP A 12 -15.38 -3.42 8.33
N LEU A 13 -15.84 -4.54 7.74
CA LEU A 13 -17.26 -4.87 7.68
C LEU A 13 -17.81 -5.18 9.08
N GLU A 14 -17.03 -5.87 9.91
CA GLU A 14 -17.41 -6.18 11.28
C GLU A 14 -17.45 -4.91 12.14
N ALA A 15 -16.47 -4.03 12.02
CA ALA A 15 -16.48 -2.72 12.67
C ALA A 15 -17.73 -1.92 12.28
N LYS A 16 -18.13 -1.96 10.99
CA LYS A 16 -19.32 -1.27 10.50
C LYS A 16 -20.62 -1.83 11.08
N LYS A 17 -20.74 -3.16 11.23
CA LYS A 17 -21.85 -3.79 11.95
C LYS A 17 -21.89 -3.36 13.41
N GLU A 18 -20.74 -3.24 14.06
CA GLU A 18 -20.68 -2.78 15.43
C GLU A 18 -21.14 -1.32 15.56
N ILE A 19 -20.72 -0.44 14.64
CA ILE A 19 -21.22 0.95 14.57
C ILE A 19 -22.73 0.98 14.41
N TYR A 20 -23.29 0.15 13.51
CA TYR A 20 -24.73 0.01 13.33
C TYR A 20 -25.43 -0.38 14.64
N ASN A 21 -24.94 -1.42 15.33
CA ASN A 21 -25.51 -1.90 16.59
C ASN A 21 -25.45 -0.85 17.70
N VAL A 22 -24.36 -0.09 17.79
CA VAL A 22 -24.25 1.01 18.77
C VAL A 22 -25.25 2.11 18.44
N LYS A 23 -25.37 2.51 17.17
CA LYS A 23 -26.36 3.51 16.75
C LYS A 23 -27.81 3.06 16.94
N GLU A 24 -28.08 1.77 16.79
CA GLU A 24 -29.39 1.19 17.08
C GLU A 24 -29.71 1.31 18.59
N GLN A 25 -28.77 0.99 19.47
CA GLN A 25 -28.92 1.20 20.92
C GLN A 25 -29.18 2.68 21.25
N ARG A 26 -28.44 3.60 20.61
CA ARG A 26 -28.65 5.04 20.76
C ARG A 26 -30.02 5.50 20.27
N LEU A 27 -30.52 4.91 19.18
CA LEU A 27 -31.87 5.20 18.67
C LEU A 27 -32.94 4.80 19.69
N VAL A 28 -32.82 3.62 20.30
CA VAL A 28 -33.75 3.16 21.33
C VAL A 28 -33.78 4.16 22.50
N LEU A 29 -32.62 4.56 23.01
CA LEU A 29 -32.54 5.57 24.08
C LEU A 29 -33.15 6.91 23.69
N ALA A 30 -32.95 7.35 22.44
CA ALA A 30 -33.55 8.57 21.92
C ALA A 30 -35.07 8.49 21.80
N GLN A 31 -35.61 7.33 21.43
CA GLN A 31 -37.05 7.09 21.36
C GLN A 31 -37.69 7.08 22.73
N ASP A 32 -37.04 6.45 23.72
CA ASP A 32 -37.50 6.42 25.10
C ASP A 32 -37.51 7.83 25.72
N GLU A 33 -36.45 8.60 25.53
CA GLU A 33 -36.34 9.99 25.99
C GLU A 33 -37.41 10.88 25.35
N TYR A 34 -37.58 10.79 24.02
CA TYR A 34 -38.64 11.52 23.31
C TYR A 34 -40.03 11.18 23.88
N SER A 35 -40.32 9.90 24.09
CA SER A 35 -41.60 9.45 24.64
C SER A 35 -41.82 9.98 26.05
N HIS A 36 -40.79 9.96 26.89
CA HIS A 36 -40.85 10.49 28.25
C HIS A 36 -41.11 12.00 28.28
N LEU A 37 -40.37 12.78 27.48
CA LEU A 37 -40.54 14.23 27.38
C LEU A 37 -41.91 14.59 26.78
N TYR A 38 -42.36 13.87 25.76
CA TYR A 38 -43.66 14.06 25.14
C TYR A 38 -44.81 13.78 26.13
N ASN A 39 -44.72 12.69 26.90
CA ASN A 39 -45.70 12.36 27.93
C ASN A 39 -45.74 13.44 29.02
N THR A 40 -44.58 13.91 29.46
CA THR A 40 -44.47 15.00 30.45
C THR A 40 -45.12 16.30 29.94
N LEU A 41 -44.87 16.68 28.69
CA LEU A 41 -45.48 17.85 28.06
C LEU A 41 -47.00 17.69 27.90
N SER A 42 -47.47 16.51 27.52
CA SER A 42 -48.90 16.21 27.35
C SER A 42 -49.66 16.25 28.68
N GLY A 43 -49.09 15.65 29.75
CA GLY A 43 -49.65 15.67 31.09
C GLY A 43 -49.70 17.08 31.69
N TRP A 44 -48.71 17.92 31.38
CA TRP A 44 -48.72 19.34 31.74
C TRP A 44 -49.85 20.11 31.04
N LYS A 45 -50.05 19.89 29.72
CA LYS A 45 -51.15 20.53 28.98
C LYS A 45 -52.52 20.13 29.53
N SER A 46 -52.73 18.85 29.82
CA SER A 46 -53.99 18.34 30.38
C SER A 46 -54.31 18.94 31.75
N SER A 47 -53.31 19.05 32.64
CA SER A 47 -53.48 19.61 33.99
C SER A 47 -53.92 21.09 34.02
N ARG A 48 -53.65 21.89 32.96
CA ARG A 48 -54.11 23.29 32.87
C ARG A 48 -55.55 23.44 32.39
N THR A 49 -56.16 22.38 31.86
CA THR A 49 -57.54 22.40 31.33
C THR A 49 -58.59 21.96 32.36
N SER A 50 -58.18 21.37 33.49
CA SER A 50 -59.08 20.97 34.58
C SER A 50 -59.15 22.04 35.68
N LEU A 51 -60.13 22.93 35.61
CA LEU A 51 -60.42 23.99 36.60
C LEU A 51 -61.19 23.47 37.84
N ASN A 52 -60.87 22.29 38.38
CA ASN A 52 -61.49 21.80 39.62
C ASN A 52 -60.61 20.73 40.27
N SER A 53 -59.61 21.14 41.06
CA SER A 53 -59.06 20.40 42.21
C SER A 53 -57.95 21.22 42.88
N ASN A 54 -58.21 21.63 44.12
CA ASN A 54 -57.29 22.39 44.97
C ASN A 54 -56.32 21.45 45.71
N SER A 55 -55.57 20.62 44.96
CA SER A 55 -54.47 19.81 45.51
C SER A 55 -53.17 20.10 44.77
N SER A 56 -52.47 21.10 45.29
CA SER A 56 -51.19 21.60 44.83
C SER A 56 -50.05 20.60 45.05
N VAL A 57 -49.64 19.87 44.00
CA VAL A 57 -48.25 19.35 43.83
C VAL A 57 -47.82 19.26 42.34
N GLY A 58 -48.42 20.04 41.45
CA GLY A 58 -48.13 20.03 40.00
C GLY A 58 -46.94 20.92 39.60
N SER A 59 -45.72 20.47 39.93
CA SER A 59 -44.41 20.85 39.37
C SER A 59 -44.28 22.24 38.71
N THR A 60 -43.86 23.24 39.49
CA THR A 60 -43.29 24.51 39.01
C THR A 60 -41.83 24.38 38.53
N LYS A 61 -41.34 23.16 38.24
CA LYS A 61 -39.91 22.92 37.96
C LYS A 61 -39.51 23.12 36.48
N TYR A 62 -40.45 23.05 35.54
CA TYR A 62 -40.12 23.09 34.11
C TYR A 62 -40.74 24.31 33.42
N ASP A 63 -39.88 25.09 32.78
CA ASP A 63 -40.28 26.12 31.83
C ASP A 63 -40.98 25.44 30.64
N PRO A 64 -42.26 25.76 30.33
CA PRO A 64 -43.00 25.13 29.24
C PRO A 64 -42.35 25.28 27.87
N ASP A 65 -41.64 26.38 27.64
CA ASP A 65 -40.98 26.62 26.36
C ASP A 65 -39.66 25.84 26.26
N LEU A 66 -38.96 25.67 27.39
CA LEU A 66 -37.82 24.75 27.49
C LEU A 66 -38.25 23.29 27.24
N LEU A 67 -39.33 22.83 27.85
CA LEU A 67 -39.82 21.46 27.65
C LEU A 67 -40.26 21.21 26.19
N LYS A 68 -40.86 22.20 25.53
CA LYS A 68 -41.16 22.10 24.09
C LYS A 68 -39.87 22.02 23.27
N ALA A 69 -38.86 22.82 23.59
CA ALA A 69 -37.57 22.80 22.91
C ALA A 69 -36.89 21.42 23.07
N ASP A 70 -36.88 20.85 24.28
CA ASP A 70 -36.34 19.52 24.56
C ASP A 70 -37.07 18.42 23.77
N VAL A 71 -38.41 18.48 23.70
CA VAL A 71 -39.21 17.56 22.86
C VAL A 71 -38.84 17.68 21.39
N THR A 72 -38.64 18.90 20.86
CA THR A 72 -38.20 19.10 19.48
C THR A 72 -36.80 18.56 19.23
N HIS A 73 -35.85 18.81 20.14
CA HIS A 73 -34.48 18.28 20.03
C HIS A 73 -34.43 16.75 20.09
N ALA A 74 -35.21 16.13 20.98
CA ALA A 74 -35.31 14.68 21.06
C ALA A 74 -35.92 14.08 19.78
N LYS A 75 -36.97 14.71 19.22
CA LYS A 75 -37.58 14.31 17.95
C LYS A 75 -36.57 14.38 16.79
N ASP A 76 -35.83 15.48 16.70
CA ASP A 76 -34.82 15.66 15.66
C ASP A 76 -33.67 14.65 15.82
N ARG A 77 -33.27 14.33 17.05
CA ARG A 77 -32.26 13.29 17.33
C ARG A 77 -32.73 11.93 16.83
N VAL A 78 -33.98 11.55 17.10
CA VAL A 78 -34.57 10.30 16.59
C VAL A 78 -34.57 10.27 15.05
N ALA A 79 -34.98 11.38 14.42
CA ALA A 79 -35.01 11.47 12.95
C ALA A 79 -33.60 11.34 12.34
N ARG A 80 -32.59 12.01 12.92
CA ARG A 80 -31.19 11.90 12.49
C ARG A 80 -30.66 10.47 12.63
N LEU A 81 -30.83 9.84 13.80
CA LEU A 81 -30.36 8.47 14.04
C LEU A 81 -31.01 7.45 13.09
N LYS A 82 -32.30 7.60 12.78
CA LYS A 82 -32.98 6.76 11.77
C LYS A 82 -32.37 6.92 10.38
N TRP A 83 -32.09 8.15 9.97
CA TRP A 83 -31.46 8.41 8.67
C TRP A 83 -30.03 7.85 8.62
N GLU A 84 -29.23 8.07 9.68
CA GLU A 84 -27.88 7.52 9.79
C GLU A 84 -27.86 5.99 9.73
N LEU A 85 -28.80 5.30 10.39
CA LEU A 85 -28.93 3.84 10.32
C LEU A 85 -29.28 3.35 8.91
N GLN A 86 -30.15 4.07 8.19
CA GLN A 86 -30.44 3.76 6.79
C GLN A 86 -29.20 3.92 5.89
N GLN A 87 -28.43 4.98 6.09
CA GLN A 87 -27.17 5.19 5.35
C GLN A 87 -26.17 4.07 5.63
N ILE A 88 -25.90 3.77 6.91
CA ILE A 88 -24.94 2.74 7.29
C ILE A 88 -25.38 1.36 6.79
N SER A 89 -26.68 1.06 6.82
CA SER A 89 -27.21 -0.19 6.26
C SER A 89 -26.94 -0.30 4.75
N ALA A 90 -27.16 0.78 3.99
CA ALA A 90 -26.89 0.80 2.56
C ALA A 90 -25.39 0.65 2.25
N GLU A 91 -24.53 1.31 3.04
CA GLU A 91 -23.08 1.18 2.91
C GLU A 91 -22.58 -0.22 3.28
N MET A 92 -23.11 -0.81 4.35
CA MET A 92 -22.80 -2.17 4.78
C MET A 92 -23.13 -3.18 3.68
N GLN A 93 -24.30 -3.08 3.04
CA GLN A 93 -24.65 -3.93 1.89
C GLN A 93 -23.72 -3.75 0.68
N GLN A 94 -23.15 -2.56 0.48
CA GLN A 94 -22.15 -2.35 -0.57
C GLN A 94 -20.83 -3.04 -0.20
N GLN A 95 -20.42 -2.94 1.06
CA GLN A 95 -19.20 -3.54 1.58
C GLN A 95 -19.27 -5.07 1.62
N GLU A 96 -20.40 -5.66 2.02
CA GLU A 96 -20.68 -7.09 1.95
C GLU A 96 -20.52 -7.62 0.52
N ARG A 97 -21.14 -6.94 -0.45
CA ARG A 97 -20.96 -7.28 -1.88
C ARG A 97 -19.51 -7.12 -2.34
N GLY A 98 -18.77 -6.18 -1.77
CA GLY A 98 -17.34 -6.00 -2.01
C GLY A 98 -16.53 -7.19 -1.51
N VAL A 99 -16.74 -7.60 -0.26
CA VAL A 99 -16.11 -8.76 0.38
C VAL A 99 -16.44 -10.03 -0.40
N GLU A 100 -17.70 -10.27 -0.76
CA GLU A 100 -18.09 -11.44 -1.57
C GLU A 100 -17.35 -11.49 -2.91
N LYS A 101 -17.20 -10.35 -3.59
CA LYS A 101 -16.43 -10.29 -4.85
C LYS A 101 -14.96 -10.63 -4.61
N LEU A 102 -14.36 -10.12 -3.54
CA LEU A 102 -12.96 -10.43 -3.20
C LEU A 102 -12.80 -11.92 -2.86
N THR A 103 -13.71 -12.51 -2.10
CA THR A 103 -13.73 -13.95 -1.80
C THR A 103 -13.82 -14.77 -3.08
N ARG A 104 -14.72 -14.43 -4.01
CA ARG A 104 -14.82 -15.12 -5.31
C ARG A 104 -13.55 -15.00 -6.14
N VAL A 105 -12.84 -13.87 -6.06
CA VAL A 105 -11.55 -13.70 -6.74
C VAL A 105 -10.48 -14.57 -6.06
N ASP A 106 -10.44 -14.60 -4.73
CA ASP A 106 -9.50 -15.43 -3.97
C ASP A 106 -9.72 -16.93 -4.24
N GLU A 107 -10.96 -17.38 -4.34
CA GLU A 107 -11.33 -18.75 -4.74
C GLU A 107 -10.84 -19.08 -6.15
N LYS A 108 -11.05 -18.18 -7.12
CA LYS A 108 -10.57 -18.36 -8.51
C LYS A 108 -9.05 -18.42 -8.58
N LEU A 109 -8.37 -17.55 -7.85
CA LEU A 109 -6.90 -17.53 -7.80
C LEU A 109 -6.35 -18.76 -7.08
N SER A 110 -7.00 -19.22 -6.01
CA SER A 110 -6.65 -20.45 -5.31
C SER A 110 -6.88 -21.69 -6.19
N GLY A 111 -7.93 -21.69 -7.01
CA GLY A 111 -8.15 -22.72 -8.03
C GLY A 111 -7.14 -22.67 -9.20
N MET A 112 -6.62 -21.48 -9.53
CA MET A 112 -5.56 -21.29 -10.53
C MET A 112 -4.14 -21.59 -10.00
N ASN A 113 -3.94 -21.60 -8.67
CA ASN A 113 -2.67 -22.00 -8.05
C ASN A 113 -2.35 -23.50 -8.22
N GLY A 114 -3.23 -24.27 -8.89
CA GLY A 114 -2.98 -25.62 -9.38
C GLY A 114 -2.39 -25.68 -10.80
N GLY A 115 -1.38 -24.87 -11.12
CA GLY A 115 -0.56 -25.02 -12.33
C GLY A 115 -1.14 -24.48 -13.65
N TYR A 116 -0.29 -24.45 -14.68
CA TYR A 116 -0.67 -24.11 -16.05
C TYR A 116 -1.81 -25.02 -16.51
N SER A 117 -2.85 -24.46 -17.11
CA SER A 117 -3.85 -25.31 -17.79
C SER A 117 -3.12 -26.15 -18.85
N VAL A 118 -3.61 -27.37 -19.10
CA VAL A 118 -3.02 -28.28 -20.10
C VAL A 118 -2.83 -27.57 -21.45
N THR A 119 -3.76 -26.69 -21.82
CA THR A 119 -3.70 -25.86 -23.04
C THR A 119 -2.59 -24.81 -23.00
N GLN A 120 -2.37 -24.14 -21.86
CA GLN A 120 -1.27 -23.19 -21.69
C GLN A 120 0.08 -23.89 -21.70
N ALA A 121 0.20 -25.04 -21.03
CA ALA A 121 1.42 -25.86 -21.04
C ALA A 121 1.76 -26.37 -22.45
N GLN A 122 0.75 -26.81 -23.21
CA GLN A 122 0.89 -27.19 -24.62
C GLN A 122 1.32 -26.01 -25.49
N GLY A 123 0.76 -24.82 -25.27
CA GLY A 123 1.14 -23.60 -25.99
C GLY A 123 2.58 -23.15 -25.69
N ILE A 124 3.08 -23.37 -24.47
CA ILE A 124 4.48 -23.13 -24.11
C ILE A 124 5.39 -24.15 -24.81
N LEU A 125 5.02 -25.43 -24.79
CA LEU A 125 5.78 -26.49 -25.46
C LEU A 125 5.90 -26.27 -26.98
N THR A 126 4.84 -25.84 -27.64
CA THR A 126 4.90 -25.53 -29.08
C THR A 126 5.83 -24.35 -29.37
N LYS A 127 5.80 -23.30 -28.54
CA LYS A 127 6.73 -22.17 -28.66
C LYS A 127 8.18 -22.59 -28.42
N ILE A 128 8.45 -23.43 -27.42
CA ILE A 128 9.79 -23.98 -27.17
C ILE A 128 10.28 -24.77 -28.39
N ARG A 129 9.44 -25.63 -28.97
CA ARG A 129 9.78 -26.38 -30.19
C ARG A 129 10.06 -25.45 -31.37
N GLN A 130 9.25 -24.40 -31.56
CA GLN A 130 9.49 -23.40 -32.61
C GLN A 130 10.83 -22.68 -32.43
N ILE A 131 11.17 -22.27 -31.21
CA ILE A 131 12.47 -21.65 -30.90
C ILE A 131 13.61 -22.63 -31.19
N GLN A 132 13.48 -23.89 -30.78
CA GLN A 132 14.51 -24.90 -31.01
C GLN A 132 14.73 -25.15 -32.51
N MET A 133 13.65 -25.18 -33.31
CA MET A 133 13.78 -25.28 -34.77
C MET A 133 14.46 -24.04 -35.36
N ALA A 134 14.07 -22.83 -34.96
CA ALA A 134 14.68 -21.60 -35.42
C ALA A 134 16.18 -21.53 -35.08
N MET A 135 16.56 -21.93 -33.86
CA MET A 135 17.96 -22.02 -33.44
C MET A 135 18.73 -23.03 -34.30
N SER A 136 18.17 -24.21 -34.55
CA SER A 136 18.81 -25.23 -35.39
C SER A 136 19.01 -24.76 -36.84
N SER A 137 18.08 -23.97 -37.37
CA SER A 137 18.20 -23.33 -38.68
C SER A 137 19.32 -22.31 -38.69
N SER A 138 19.35 -21.41 -37.70
CA SER A 138 20.37 -20.37 -37.59
C SER A 138 21.78 -20.94 -37.42
N GLU A 139 21.93 -22.06 -36.71
CA GLU A 139 23.23 -22.72 -36.55
C GLU A 139 23.68 -23.38 -37.86
N LYS A 140 22.76 -23.96 -38.65
CA LYS A 140 23.07 -24.48 -39.99
C LYS A 140 23.54 -23.38 -40.93
N GLU A 141 22.81 -22.26 -41.00
CA GLU A 141 23.18 -21.10 -41.82
C GLU A 141 24.56 -20.57 -41.44
N LYS A 142 24.85 -20.46 -40.13
CA LYS A 142 26.18 -20.08 -39.63
C LYS A 142 27.27 -21.07 -40.06
N MET A 143 27.01 -22.37 -39.98
CA MET A 143 27.97 -23.39 -40.44
C MET A 143 28.22 -23.31 -41.94
N GLU A 144 27.18 -23.10 -42.75
CA GLU A 144 27.31 -22.90 -44.20
C GLU A 144 28.12 -21.65 -44.52
N LEU A 145 27.87 -20.53 -43.84
CA LEU A 145 28.62 -19.28 -44.01
C LEU A 145 30.10 -19.46 -43.63
N MET A 146 30.37 -20.18 -42.53
CA MET A 146 31.73 -20.47 -42.12
C MET A 146 32.46 -21.36 -43.13
N GLN A 147 31.76 -22.33 -43.73
CA GLN A 147 32.31 -23.22 -44.74
C GLN A 147 32.58 -22.50 -46.07
N THR A 148 31.70 -21.59 -46.49
CA THR A 148 31.94 -20.75 -47.69
C THR A 148 33.10 -19.79 -47.45
N LEU A 149 33.20 -19.20 -46.27
CA LEU A 149 34.31 -18.32 -45.89
C LEU A 149 35.65 -19.07 -45.85
N ALA A 150 35.66 -20.31 -45.36
CA ALA A 150 36.84 -21.18 -45.42
C ALA A 150 37.27 -21.50 -46.85
N ARG A 151 36.32 -21.85 -47.74
CA ARG A 151 36.59 -22.08 -49.17
C ARG A 151 37.13 -20.83 -49.86
N LEU A 152 36.53 -19.66 -49.62
CA LEU A 152 37.00 -18.40 -50.19
C LEU A 152 38.42 -18.05 -49.72
N LYS A 153 38.74 -18.32 -48.45
CA LYS A 153 40.10 -18.17 -47.89
C LYS A 153 41.09 -19.09 -48.60
N GLU A 154 40.71 -20.34 -48.86
CA GLU A 154 41.54 -21.31 -49.57
C GLU A 154 41.76 -20.91 -51.04
N GLU A 155 40.72 -20.46 -51.74
CA GLU A 155 40.81 -19.91 -53.10
C GLU A 155 41.71 -18.66 -53.16
N PHE A 156 41.61 -17.77 -52.17
CA PHE A 156 42.47 -16.58 -52.07
C PHE A 156 43.95 -16.97 -51.84
N LEU A 157 44.20 -17.99 -51.03
CA LEU A 157 45.55 -18.52 -50.82
C LEU A 157 46.07 -19.20 -52.10
N LEU A 158 45.28 -20.04 -52.77
CA LEU A 158 45.66 -20.66 -54.04
C LEU A 158 45.92 -19.61 -55.14
N SER A 159 45.09 -18.56 -55.22
CA SER A 159 45.29 -17.43 -56.14
C SER A 159 46.57 -16.64 -55.84
N ARG A 160 47.00 -16.59 -54.58
CA ARG A 160 48.26 -15.94 -54.16
C ARG A 160 49.50 -16.78 -54.50
N TYR A 161 49.35 -18.11 -54.56
CA TYR A 161 50.45 -19.04 -54.86
C TYR A 161 50.46 -19.57 -56.32
N GLY A 162 49.43 -19.30 -57.12
CA GLY A 162 49.28 -19.78 -58.50
C GLY A 162 49.73 -18.81 -59.62
N GLY A 163 50.18 -17.61 -59.29
CA GLY A 163 50.69 -16.63 -60.26
C GLY A 163 52.22 -16.59 -60.30
N SER A 164 52.82 -17.24 -61.29
CA SER A 164 54.24 -17.05 -61.63
C SER A 164 54.41 -15.80 -62.50
N SER A 165 55.15 -14.80 -62.02
CA SER A 165 56.10 -14.00 -62.81
C SER A 165 57.06 -13.23 -61.87
N PRO A 166 58.37 -13.10 -62.16
CA PRO A 166 59.39 -12.73 -61.19
C PRO A 166 59.70 -11.22 -61.09
N ASP A 167 60.51 -10.90 -60.07
CA ASP A 167 61.12 -9.62 -59.70
C ASP A 167 60.26 -8.56 -58.99
N VAL A 168 60.44 -8.44 -57.66
CA VAL A 168 61.34 -7.45 -57.05
C VAL A 168 61.31 -7.64 -55.52
N SER A 169 62.47 -8.03 -55.00
CA SER A 169 63.12 -7.64 -53.75
C SER A 169 62.33 -7.41 -52.44
N THR A 170 62.85 -8.12 -51.43
CA THR A 170 62.87 -7.84 -49.99
C THR A 170 61.57 -7.95 -49.22
N LEU A 171 61.43 -9.04 -48.45
CA LEU A 171 61.31 -9.02 -46.99
C LEU A 171 61.22 -10.45 -46.47
N SER A 172 62.39 -11.08 -46.34
CA SER A 172 62.57 -12.23 -45.45
C SER A 172 62.87 -11.69 -44.06
N LEU A 173 61.93 -11.78 -43.11
CA LEU A 173 62.26 -11.98 -41.69
C LEU A 173 61.02 -12.27 -40.82
N ASN A 174 61.13 -13.38 -40.09
CA ASN A 174 60.54 -13.69 -38.78
C ASN A 174 59.12 -14.28 -38.70
N GLN A 175 59.04 -15.57 -38.97
CA GLN A 175 58.55 -16.50 -37.94
C GLN A 175 59.52 -16.42 -36.75
N ASP A 176 59.07 -15.95 -35.59
CA ASP A 176 59.45 -16.55 -34.29
C ASP A 176 58.67 -15.98 -33.09
N ARG A 177 58.08 -16.93 -32.35
CA ARG A 177 57.90 -17.00 -30.89
C ARG A 177 56.96 -16.00 -30.20
N SER A 178 55.81 -16.57 -29.84
CA SER A 178 55.17 -16.39 -28.54
C SER A 178 56.17 -16.48 -27.38
N THR A 179 56.33 -15.38 -26.63
CA THR A 179 56.64 -15.39 -25.20
C THR A 179 55.94 -14.24 -24.49
N THR A 180 55.06 -14.61 -23.58
CA THR A 180 54.62 -13.89 -22.39
C THR A 180 55.80 -13.26 -21.65
N ALA A 181 55.80 -11.95 -21.45
CA ALA A 181 56.46 -11.31 -20.30
C ALA A 181 55.92 -9.90 -20.09
N SER A 182 55.40 -9.67 -18.89
CA SER A 182 55.05 -8.37 -18.33
C SER A 182 56.17 -7.37 -18.50
N GLN A 183 55.89 -6.23 -19.12
CA GLN A 183 56.81 -5.10 -19.16
C GLN A 183 56.02 -3.81 -18.93
N THR A 184 55.75 -3.51 -17.66
CA THR A 184 55.48 -2.15 -17.21
C THR A 184 56.82 -1.47 -16.96
N ASP A 185 57.36 -0.81 -17.99
CA ASP A 185 58.26 0.30 -17.77
C ASP A 185 58.21 1.27 -18.96
N LEU A 186 57.42 2.33 -18.82
CA LEU A 186 57.43 3.49 -19.72
C LEU A 186 57.79 4.71 -18.89
N ARG A 187 59.09 5.03 -18.87
CA ARG A 187 59.65 6.28 -18.37
C ARG A 187 59.57 7.33 -19.48
N GLY A 188 59.03 8.49 -19.17
CA GLY A 188 59.14 9.70 -19.98
C GLY A 188 58.04 10.71 -19.68
N GLU A 189 58.23 11.53 -18.65
CA GLU A 189 57.72 12.90 -18.35
C GLU A 189 56.23 13.31 -18.61
N PHE A 190 55.45 12.59 -19.40
CA PHE A 190 53.99 12.71 -19.56
C PHE A 190 53.21 11.72 -18.66
N GLY A 191 53.88 10.76 -18.04
CA GLY A 191 53.27 9.64 -17.30
C GLY A 191 52.55 10.01 -16.00
N LEU A 192 52.92 11.12 -15.35
CA LEU A 192 52.24 11.59 -14.14
C LEU A 192 50.80 12.07 -14.43
N SER A 193 50.59 12.69 -15.59
CA SER A 193 49.28 13.18 -16.03
C SER A 193 48.36 12.04 -16.47
N GLN A 194 48.90 11.04 -17.18
CA GLN A 194 48.13 9.88 -17.64
C GLN A 194 47.79 8.91 -16.50
N SER A 195 48.71 8.74 -15.53
CA SER A 195 48.45 7.99 -14.30
C SER A 195 47.39 8.68 -13.42
N ARG A 196 47.51 10.00 -13.19
CA ARG A 196 46.50 10.79 -12.47
C ARG A 196 45.11 10.70 -13.14
N TYR A 197 45.08 10.70 -14.47
CA TYR A 197 43.86 10.56 -15.26
C TYR A 197 43.19 9.18 -15.10
N ILE A 198 43.96 8.09 -15.11
CA ILE A 198 43.43 6.73 -14.88
C ILE A 198 42.85 6.62 -13.47
N VAL A 199 43.54 7.18 -12.48
CA VAL A 199 43.08 7.21 -11.08
C VAL A 199 41.76 7.98 -10.96
N GLU A 200 41.63 9.14 -11.61
CA GLU A 200 40.42 9.96 -11.55
C GLU A 200 39.22 9.29 -12.24
N LYS A 201 39.45 8.59 -13.36
CA LYS A 201 38.43 7.78 -14.03
C LYS A 201 37.98 6.59 -13.17
N ALA A 202 38.92 5.90 -12.53
CA ALA A 202 38.62 4.83 -11.59
C ALA A 202 37.82 5.36 -10.40
N ARG A 203 38.17 6.55 -9.89
CA ARG A 203 37.44 7.25 -8.82
C ARG A 203 36.00 7.58 -9.21
N LEU A 204 35.77 8.18 -10.38
CA LEU A 204 34.42 8.49 -10.87
C LEU A 204 33.56 7.24 -11.10
N ARG A 205 34.16 6.17 -11.64
CA ARG A 205 33.47 4.87 -11.80
C ARG A 205 33.10 4.27 -10.47
N LEU A 206 34.02 4.23 -9.51
CA LEU A 206 33.75 3.76 -8.16
C LEU A 206 32.59 4.54 -7.52
N GLN A 207 32.55 5.86 -7.69
CA GLN A 207 31.44 6.69 -7.19
C GLN A 207 30.11 6.39 -7.88
N CYS A 208 30.11 6.11 -9.19
CA CYS A 208 28.91 5.67 -9.89
C CYS A 208 28.42 4.32 -9.33
N ASP A 209 29.34 3.36 -9.20
CA ASP A 209 29.04 2.01 -8.71
C ASP A 209 28.51 2.05 -7.26
N GLU A 210 29.13 2.86 -6.39
CA GLU A 210 28.64 3.12 -5.03
C GLU A 210 27.24 3.76 -5.02
N ALA A 211 26.97 4.73 -5.90
CA ALA A 211 25.66 5.36 -5.99
C ALA A 211 24.59 4.37 -6.48
N TYR A 212 24.94 3.50 -7.43
CA TYR A 212 24.08 2.42 -7.90
C TYR A 212 23.80 1.37 -6.82
N GLN A 213 24.81 1.01 -6.03
CA GLN A 213 24.65 0.10 -4.90
C GLN A 213 23.70 0.71 -3.85
N LYS A 214 23.91 1.98 -3.46
CA LYS A 214 23.02 2.72 -2.56
C LYS A 214 21.59 2.75 -3.08
N LEU A 215 21.39 2.99 -4.38
CA LEU A 215 20.07 3.01 -5.01
C LEU A 215 19.39 1.63 -4.97
N SER A 216 20.14 0.54 -5.18
CA SER A 216 19.64 -0.83 -5.03
C SER A 216 19.22 -1.11 -3.58
N ASP A 217 20.04 -0.71 -2.61
CA ASP A 217 19.75 -0.92 -1.19
C ASP A 217 18.54 -0.11 -0.72
N LEU A 218 18.38 1.14 -1.19
CA LEU A 218 17.18 1.94 -0.94
C LEU A 218 15.92 1.32 -1.55
N LYS A 219 16.00 0.77 -2.76
CA LYS A 219 14.87 0.06 -3.39
C LYS A 219 14.46 -1.18 -2.58
N LYS A 220 15.42 -1.96 -2.08
CA LYS A 220 15.14 -3.12 -1.22
C LYS A 220 14.50 -2.71 0.10
N LYS A 221 15.02 -1.64 0.73
CA LYS A 221 14.43 -1.08 1.96
C LYS A 221 13.00 -0.60 1.73
N LEU A 222 12.76 0.11 0.62
CA LEU A 222 11.43 0.56 0.24
C LEU A 222 10.45 -0.61 0.10
N ALA A 223 10.84 -1.66 -0.64
CA ALA A 223 10.02 -2.86 -0.79
C ALA A 223 9.73 -3.52 0.58
N THR A 224 10.73 -3.59 1.46
CA THR A 224 10.57 -4.17 2.81
C THR A 224 9.58 -3.36 3.67
N VAL A 225 9.57 -2.03 3.54
CA VAL A 225 8.60 -1.18 4.25
C VAL A 225 7.22 -1.32 3.63
N GLU A 226 7.11 -1.36 2.31
CA GLU A 226 5.84 -1.53 1.60
C GLU A 226 5.19 -2.89 1.89
N ASP A 227 5.97 -3.96 2.03
CA ASP A 227 5.47 -5.30 2.42
C ASP A 227 4.86 -5.32 3.84
N LYS A 228 5.31 -4.43 4.73
CA LYS A 228 4.74 -4.29 6.08
C LYS A 228 3.48 -3.43 6.12
N MET A 229 3.24 -2.64 5.08
CA MET A 229 2.08 -1.75 5.03
C MET A 229 0.86 -2.54 4.57
N ILE A 230 -0.18 -2.56 5.41
CA ILE A 230 -1.43 -3.21 5.05
C ILE A 230 -2.32 -2.20 4.34
N PRO A 231 -2.81 -2.51 3.13
CA PRO A 231 -3.72 -1.64 2.40
C PRO A 231 -5.05 -1.46 3.13
N GLY A 232 -5.69 -0.29 2.98
CA GLY A 232 -7.00 -0.02 3.61
C GLY A 232 -6.95 0.41 5.08
N GLN A 233 -5.80 0.28 5.77
CA GLN A 233 -5.64 0.67 7.18
C GLN A 233 -6.09 2.10 7.49
N THR A 234 -5.92 3.05 6.58
CA THR A 234 -6.38 4.42 6.82
C THR A 234 -7.89 4.54 6.94
N GLU A 235 -8.66 3.75 6.18
CA GLU A 235 -10.11 3.75 6.28
C GLU A 235 -10.55 2.98 7.53
N SER A 236 -9.95 1.82 7.77
CA SER A 236 -10.13 1.03 9.00
C SER A 236 -9.93 1.87 10.26
N ASP A 237 -8.86 2.68 10.30
CA ASP A 237 -8.58 3.57 11.43
C ASP A 237 -9.67 4.65 11.63
N LYS A 238 -10.32 5.13 10.56
CA LYS A 238 -11.44 6.07 10.67
C LYS A 238 -12.67 5.39 11.23
N ASP A 239 -13.02 4.21 10.71
CA ASP A 239 -14.18 3.44 11.19
C ASP A 239 -14.01 3.07 12.66
N ARG A 240 -12.80 2.69 13.06
CA ARG A 240 -12.44 2.39 14.44
C ARG A 240 -12.59 3.61 15.37
N LEU A 241 -12.13 4.78 14.94
CA LEU A 241 -12.32 6.03 15.68
C LEU A 241 -13.79 6.45 15.74
N LEU A 242 -14.54 6.26 14.66
CA LEU A 242 -15.98 6.51 14.62
C LEU A 242 -16.71 5.61 15.61
N LEU A 243 -16.41 4.31 15.63
CA LEU A 243 -16.96 3.37 16.61
C LEU A 243 -16.70 3.82 18.05
N LEU A 244 -15.47 4.26 18.36
CA LEU A 244 -15.14 4.79 19.69
C LEU A 244 -15.96 6.04 20.01
N GLN A 245 -16.12 6.96 19.04
CA GLN A 245 -16.95 8.15 19.22
C GLN A 245 -18.43 7.78 19.49
N GLU A 246 -18.96 6.80 18.77
CA GLU A 246 -20.35 6.33 18.93
C GLU A 246 -20.56 5.64 20.29
N LYS A 247 -19.59 4.85 20.75
CA LYS A 247 -19.61 4.23 22.08
C LYS A 247 -19.51 5.28 23.20
N ASP A 248 -18.66 6.29 23.05
CA ASP A 248 -18.55 7.39 24.01
C ASP A 248 -19.84 8.20 24.09
N GLN A 249 -20.47 8.44 22.94
CA GLN A 249 -21.77 9.10 22.88
C GLN A 249 -22.87 8.25 23.53
N LEU A 250 -22.86 6.92 23.33
CA LEU A 250 -23.78 6.00 24.03
C LEU A 250 -23.58 6.05 25.56
N VAL A 251 -22.34 6.12 26.05
CA VAL A 251 -22.06 6.29 27.49
C VAL A 251 -22.64 7.59 28.01
N ARG A 252 -22.48 8.70 27.28
CA ARG A 252 -23.05 10.00 27.66
C ARG A 252 -24.58 9.95 27.70
N GLU A 253 -25.21 9.29 26.73
CA GLU A 253 -26.66 9.09 26.69
C GLU A 253 -27.14 8.21 27.86
N LEU A 254 -26.48 7.08 28.14
CA LEU A 254 -26.79 6.22 29.29
C LEU A 254 -26.65 6.94 30.64
N ARG A 255 -25.67 7.84 30.78
CA ARG A 255 -25.49 8.66 31.99
C ARG A 255 -26.58 9.73 32.16
N SER A 256 -27.19 10.20 31.08
CA SER A 256 -28.25 11.22 31.10
C SER A 256 -29.63 10.67 31.48
N ILE A 257 -29.76 9.36 31.59
CA ILE A 257 -31.00 8.67 31.94
C ILE A 257 -31.49 9.10 33.34
N ASP A 258 -32.73 9.61 33.45
CA ASP A 258 -33.33 9.97 34.74
C ASP A 258 -33.60 8.68 35.57
N PRO A 259 -33.06 8.57 36.80
CA PRO A 259 -33.34 7.43 37.68
C PRO A 259 -34.79 7.39 38.18
N LYS A 260 -35.54 8.51 38.12
CA LYS A 260 -36.91 8.58 38.60
C LYS A 260 -37.84 7.78 37.67
N GLY A 261 -38.40 6.69 38.19
CA GLY A 261 -39.35 5.84 37.46
C GLY A 261 -38.74 4.56 36.87
N ARG A 262 -37.47 4.26 37.17
CA ARG A 262 -36.82 2.98 36.82
C ARG A 262 -36.61 2.10 38.05
N SER A 263 -36.56 0.79 37.84
CA SER A 263 -36.24 -0.17 38.90
C SER A 263 -34.76 -0.07 39.30
N GLU A 264 -34.43 -0.42 40.56
CA GLU A 264 -33.04 -0.52 41.01
C GLU A 264 -32.24 -1.56 40.18
N ASP A 265 -32.89 -2.64 39.74
CA ASP A 265 -32.27 -3.65 38.88
C ASP A 265 -31.92 -3.08 37.49
N GLU A 266 -32.79 -2.24 36.93
CA GLU A 266 -32.52 -1.56 35.66
C GLU A 266 -31.36 -0.55 35.83
N MET A 267 -31.36 0.18 36.93
CA MET A 267 -30.33 1.17 37.21
C MET A 267 -28.97 0.52 37.49
N THR A 268 -28.93 -0.63 38.17
CA THR A 268 -27.70 -1.42 38.33
C THR A 268 -27.19 -1.95 36.99
N SER A 269 -28.06 -2.46 36.13
CA SER A 269 -27.72 -2.89 34.77
C SER A 269 -27.13 -1.76 33.92
N ILE A 270 -27.74 -0.57 33.93
CA ILE A 270 -27.24 0.62 33.23
C ILE A 270 -25.84 1.00 33.76
N ARG A 271 -25.65 1.03 35.08
CA ARG A 271 -24.34 1.33 35.70
C ARG A 271 -23.28 0.31 35.29
N GLN A 272 -23.62 -0.98 35.24
CA GLN A 272 -22.70 -2.03 34.79
C GLN A 272 -22.35 -1.86 33.31
N ARG A 273 -23.34 -1.57 32.46
CA ARG A 273 -23.12 -1.33 31.03
C ARG A 273 -22.23 -0.12 30.78
N ILE A 274 -22.43 0.98 31.52
CA ILE A 274 -21.56 2.17 31.47
C ILE A 274 -20.12 1.80 31.80
N ARG A 275 -19.87 1.08 32.92
CA ARG A 275 -18.52 0.66 33.32
C ARG A 275 -17.86 -0.21 32.26
N GLN A 276 -18.61 -1.14 31.66
CA GLN A 276 -18.10 -1.99 30.59
C GLN A 276 -17.72 -1.17 29.37
N LEU A 277 -18.59 -0.27 28.91
CA LEU A 277 -18.32 0.60 27.77
C LEU A 277 -17.12 1.54 28.01
N GLU A 278 -16.94 2.06 29.22
CA GLU A 278 -15.78 2.87 29.59
C GLU A 278 -14.48 2.09 29.53
N GLN A 279 -14.49 0.83 30.01
CA GLN A 279 -13.33 -0.05 29.91
C GLN A 279 -13.02 -0.39 28.45
N ASP A 280 -14.03 -0.69 27.65
CA ASP A 280 -13.90 -0.98 26.21
C ASP A 280 -13.39 0.26 25.45
N LEU A 281 -13.82 1.47 25.83
CA LEU A 281 -13.34 2.73 25.26
C LEU A 281 -11.88 2.98 25.60
N GLN A 282 -11.46 2.76 26.85
CA GLN A 282 -10.08 2.96 27.27
C GLN A 282 -9.14 2.01 26.52
N THR A 283 -9.46 0.71 26.56
CA THR A 283 -8.68 -0.33 25.86
C THR A 283 -8.69 -0.11 24.35
N GLY A 284 -9.85 0.22 23.79
CA GLY A 284 -10.02 0.60 22.40
C GLY A 284 -9.11 1.77 22.03
N MET A 285 -9.20 2.90 22.71
CA MET A 285 -8.41 4.10 22.42
C MET A 285 -6.91 3.84 22.48
N GLU A 286 -6.43 3.09 23.49
CA GLU A 286 -5.03 2.70 23.59
C GLU A 286 -4.56 1.85 22.38
N LEU A 287 -5.35 0.86 21.98
CA LEU A 287 -5.06 0.05 20.80
C LEU A 287 -5.07 0.90 19.52
N SER A 288 -5.99 1.87 19.39
CA SER A 288 -6.06 2.78 18.23
C SER A 288 -4.79 3.57 18.09
N ASN A 289 -4.41 4.20 19.20
CA ASN A 289 -3.26 5.10 19.21
C ASN A 289 -1.98 4.32 18.89
N LYS A 290 -1.85 3.09 19.40
CA LYS A 290 -0.73 2.20 19.05
C LYS A 290 -0.71 1.86 17.56
N GLN A 291 -1.81 1.36 17.01
CA GLN A 291 -1.91 0.97 15.59
C GLN A 291 -1.68 2.15 14.64
N ILE A 292 -2.30 3.29 14.91
CA ILE A 292 -2.14 4.53 14.13
C ILE A 292 -0.68 5.01 14.21
N ALA A 293 -0.05 4.98 15.38
CA ALA A 293 1.35 5.39 15.54
C ALA A 293 2.31 4.49 14.77
N GLU A 294 2.12 3.17 14.81
CA GLU A 294 2.91 2.21 14.04
C GLU A 294 2.78 2.45 12.53
N ARG A 295 1.55 2.62 12.04
CA ARG A 295 1.28 2.96 10.63
C ARG A 295 1.93 4.27 10.22
N LEU A 296 1.82 5.33 11.04
CA LEU A 296 2.46 6.62 10.77
C LEU A 296 4.00 6.50 10.74
N LYS A 297 4.58 5.66 11.60
CA LYS A 297 6.02 5.37 11.60
C LYS A 297 6.46 4.72 10.29
N LEU A 298 5.73 3.71 9.81
CA LEU A 298 6.01 3.06 8.51
C LEU A 298 5.87 4.07 7.35
N GLN A 299 4.85 4.92 7.40
CA GLN A 299 4.63 5.94 6.38
C GLN A 299 5.77 6.98 6.37
N ASN A 300 6.25 7.42 7.53
CA ASN A 300 7.38 8.33 7.64
C ASN A 300 8.70 7.69 7.16
N GLU A 301 8.91 6.41 7.45
CA GLU A 301 10.06 5.66 6.94
C GLU A 301 10.01 5.57 5.41
N LYS A 302 8.83 5.25 4.84
CA LYS A 302 8.60 5.21 3.40
C LYS A 302 8.91 6.56 2.73
N THR A 303 8.38 7.66 3.25
CA THR A 303 8.60 9.00 2.66
C THR A 303 10.07 9.41 2.73
N SER A 304 10.76 9.11 3.84
CA SER A 304 12.19 9.33 3.99
C SER A 304 13.02 8.54 2.96
N ILE A 305 12.73 7.24 2.78
CA ILE A 305 13.41 6.41 1.79
C ILE A 305 13.13 6.93 0.37
N GLN A 306 11.90 7.33 0.07
CA GLN A 306 11.53 7.90 -1.23
C GLN A 306 12.29 9.21 -1.51
N GLN A 307 12.46 10.07 -0.50
CA GLN A 307 13.27 11.27 -0.62
C GLN A 307 14.73 10.92 -0.92
N GLN A 308 15.35 10.03 -0.14
CA GLN A 308 16.73 9.57 -0.37
C GLN A 308 16.91 8.92 -1.74
N LEU A 309 15.92 8.16 -2.20
CA LEU A 309 15.94 7.54 -3.53
C LEU A 309 15.90 8.61 -4.63
N SER A 310 15.13 9.69 -4.45
CA SER A 310 15.11 10.81 -5.39
C SER A 310 16.44 11.55 -5.46
N GLU A 311 17.10 11.76 -4.30
CA GLU A 311 18.38 12.46 -4.19
C GLU A 311 19.52 11.61 -4.78
N THR A 312 19.57 10.32 -4.44
CA THR A 312 20.56 9.38 -5.00
C THR A 312 20.38 9.21 -6.50
N THR A 313 19.15 9.16 -7.01
CA THR A 313 18.90 9.11 -8.47
C THR A 313 19.43 10.36 -9.18
N LYS A 314 19.24 11.56 -8.60
CA LYS A 314 19.81 12.81 -9.14
C LYS A 314 21.34 12.76 -9.15
N LEU A 315 21.96 12.30 -8.07
CA LEU A 315 23.41 12.16 -7.96
C LEU A 315 23.97 11.15 -8.98
N THR A 316 23.34 9.97 -9.12
CA THR A 316 23.72 8.98 -10.13
C THR A 316 23.65 9.57 -11.53
N SER A 317 22.58 10.30 -11.87
CA SER A 317 22.45 10.98 -13.15
C SER A 317 23.58 12.01 -13.39
N GLN A 318 23.94 12.80 -12.37
CA GLN A 318 25.04 13.75 -12.45
C GLN A 318 26.40 13.06 -12.68
N LEU A 319 26.70 12.00 -11.93
CA LEU A 319 27.93 11.23 -12.07
C LEU A 319 28.02 10.55 -13.44
N GLU A 320 26.91 10.01 -13.95
CA GLU A 320 26.86 9.46 -15.31
C GLU A 320 27.09 10.53 -16.39
N MET A 321 26.49 11.72 -16.23
CA MET A 321 26.72 12.83 -17.15
C MET A 321 28.18 13.27 -17.12
N GLN A 322 28.80 13.34 -15.94
CA GLN A 322 30.23 13.63 -15.80
C GLN A 322 31.09 12.55 -16.47
N LEU A 323 30.78 11.27 -16.25
CA LEU A 323 31.49 10.15 -16.89
C LEU A 323 31.35 10.19 -18.41
N LYS A 324 30.14 10.47 -18.93
CA LYS A 324 29.85 10.62 -20.38
C LYS A 324 30.57 11.83 -20.99
N ARG A 325 30.60 12.97 -20.29
CA ARG A 325 31.30 14.18 -20.72
C ARG A 325 32.81 13.95 -20.74
N TRP A 326 33.34 13.29 -19.72
CA TRP A 326 34.73 12.88 -19.67
C TRP A 326 35.08 11.98 -20.85
N VAL A 327 34.32 10.90 -21.09
CA VAL A 327 34.53 9.99 -22.25
C VAL A 327 34.58 10.76 -23.57
N ARG A 328 33.68 11.73 -23.79
CA ARG A 328 33.65 12.55 -25.01
C ARG A 328 34.87 13.47 -25.17
N LEU A 329 35.34 14.09 -24.08
CA LEU A 329 36.53 14.94 -24.07
C LEU A 329 37.83 14.19 -24.41
N ILE A 330 37.84 12.87 -24.27
CA ILE A 330 39.01 12.02 -24.57
C ILE A 330 38.96 11.47 -26.01
N SER A 331 37.77 11.45 -26.64
CA SER A 331 37.58 10.96 -28.01
C SER A 331 37.69 12.06 -29.07
N SER A 332 37.88 13.32 -28.68
CA SER A 332 38.14 14.48 -29.56
C SER A 332 39.59 14.90 -29.46
#